data_AF-A0AA50TXS7-F1
#
_entry.id   AF-A0AA50TXS7-F1
#
_cell.length_a   1.000
_cell.length_b   1.000
_cell.length_c   1.000
_cell.angle_alpha   90.00
_cell.angle_beta   90.00
_cell.angle_gamma   90.00
#
_symmetry.space_group_name_H-M   'P 1'
#
loop_
_entity.id
_entity.type
_entity.pdbx_description
1 polymer ?
#
loop_
_entity_poly.entity_id
_entity_poly.type
_entity_poly.pdbx_seq_one_letter_code
_entity_poly.pdbx_strand_id
1 'polypeptide(L)' 'LIRKDHLGNDMVYPWKGSTDVGLQDTEFGKKHHIVFTERGQSGVQVYLEIDNRKCTTMSGSECFFSA' A
#
# COMPACT_ATOMS: atom_id res chain seq x y z
N LEU A 1 -12.47 -1.25 -8.93
CA LEU A 1 -13.28 -1.34 -7.68
C LEU A 1 -12.41 -1.83 -6.54
N ILE A 2 -12.76 -1.57 -5.27
CA ILE A 2 -11.98 -2.09 -4.12
C ILE A 2 -12.23 -3.59 -4.02
N ARG A 3 -11.15 -4.37 -3.99
CA ARG A 3 -11.22 -5.83 -3.85
C ARG A 3 -11.81 -6.18 -2.49
N LYS A 4 -12.60 -7.24 -2.43
CA LYS A 4 -13.14 -7.78 -1.19
C LYS A 4 -12.38 -9.02 -0.73
N ASP A 5 -12.21 -9.16 0.59
CA ASP A 5 -11.68 -10.37 1.20
C ASP A 5 -12.73 -11.51 1.20
N HIS A 6 -12.37 -12.68 1.76
CA HIS A 6 -13.26 -13.84 1.82
C HIS A 6 -14.47 -13.66 2.76
N LEU A 7 -14.50 -12.60 3.57
CA LEU A 7 -15.60 -12.23 4.44
C LEU A 7 -16.46 -11.09 3.83
N GLY A 8 -16.07 -10.56 2.67
CA GLY A 8 -16.77 -9.46 1.99
C GLY A 8 -16.33 -8.05 2.42
N ASN A 9 -15.30 -7.93 3.26
CA ASN A 9 -14.77 -6.63 3.67
C ASN A 9 -13.89 -6.03 2.58
N ASP A 10 -13.88 -4.71 2.47
CA ASP A 10 -12.98 -3.99 1.58
C ASP A 10 -11.52 -4.19 2.01
N MET A 11 -10.67 -4.55 1.07
CA MET A 11 -9.25 -4.78 1.30
C MET A 11 -8.48 -3.45 1.36
N VAL A 12 -8.75 -2.67 2.40
CA VAL A 12 -8.06 -1.43 2.75
C VAL A 12 -7.37 -1.62 4.09
N TYR A 13 -6.04 -1.61 4.09
CA TYR A 13 -5.24 -1.87 5.28
C TYR A 13 -4.36 -0.66 5.62
N PRO A 14 -4.01 -0.47 6.90
CA PRO A 14 -3.00 0.52 7.28
C PRO A 14 -1.68 0.27 6.53
N TRP A 15 -1.05 1.34 6.05
CA TRP A 15 0.27 1.25 5.44
C TRP A 15 1.28 0.73 6.47
N LYS A 16 2.00 -0.35 6.13
CA LYS A 16 2.96 -0.98 7.05
C LYS A 16 4.36 -0.35 7.02
N GLY A 17 4.56 0.72 6.24
CA GLY A 17 5.85 1.39 6.12
C GLY A 17 6.94 0.53 5.46
N SER A 18 8.10 1.12 5.19
CA SER A 18 9.32 0.35 4.93
C SER A 18 9.74 -0.39 6.20
N THR A 19 10.38 -1.54 6.01
CA THR A 19 10.96 -2.40 7.06
C THR A 19 11.80 -1.57 8.03
N ASP A 20 11.88 -2.02 9.29
CA ASP A 20 12.76 -1.39 10.25
C ASP A 20 14.18 -1.28 9.71
N VAL A 21 14.68 -0.05 9.65
CA VAL A 21 16.07 0.22 9.24
C VAL A 21 17.05 -0.17 10.36
N GLY A 22 16.54 -0.51 11.56
CA GLY A 22 17.35 -1.01 12.67
C GLY A 22 18.36 0.01 13.18
N LEU A 23 18.13 1.30 12.92
CA LEU A 23 19.11 2.36 13.20
C LEU A 23 19.51 2.41 14.67
N GLN A 24 18.63 2.02 15.59
CA GLN A 24 18.90 1.99 17.03
C GLN A 24 20.09 1.07 17.38
N ASP A 25 20.27 -0.03 16.65
CA ASP A 25 21.33 -1.00 16.90
C ASP A 25 22.66 -0.63 16.22
N THR A 26 22.63 0.34 15.30
CA THR A 26 23.84 0.83 14.60
C THR A 26 24.72 1.68 15.52
N GLU A 27 26.02 1.74 15.23
CA GLU A 27 26.94 2.66 15.95
C GLU A 27 26.50 4.11 15.85
N PHE A 28 25.95 4.50 14.69
CA PHE A 28 25.37 5.82 14.49
C PHE A 28 24.21 6.07 15.46
N GLY A 29 23.26 5.14 15.56
CA GLY A 29 22.12 5.25 16.47
C GLY A 29 22.53 5.34 17.94
N LYS A 30 23.51 4.53 18.36
CA LYS A 30 24.05 4.57 19.72
C LYS A 30 24.74 5.89 20.04
N LYS A 31 25.60 6.38 19.13
CA LYS A 31 26.32 7.66 19.26
C LYS A 31 25.37 8.85 19.37
N HIS A 32 24.27 8.82 18.63
CA HIS A 32 23.30 9.91 18.58
C HIS A 32 22.09 9.70 19.50
N HIS A 33 22.11 8.66 20.34
CA HIS A 33 21.03 8.32 21.27
C HIS A 33 19.66 8.25 20.59
N ILE A 34 19.61 7.62 19.41
CA ILE A 34 18.36 7.41 18.67
C ILE A 34 17.60 6.27 19.35
N VAL A 35 16.65 6.63 20.21
CA VAL A 35 15.80 5.69 20.96
C VAL A 35 14.54 5.29 20.16
N PHE A 36 14.14 6.14 19.22
CA PHE A 36 12.98 5.92 18.36
C PHE A 36 13.13 6.73 17.08
N THR A 37 12.79 6.14 15.95
CA THR A 37 12.62 6.86 14.69
C THR A 37 11.14 6.96 14.41
N GLU A 38 10.60 8.18 14.46
CA GLU A 38 9.17 8.41 14.22
C GLU A 38 8.83 8.09 12.76
N ARG A 39 8.07 7.02 12.56
CA ARG A 39 7.57 6.62 11.24
C ARG A 39 6.32 7.43 10.93
N GLY A 40 6.50 8.68 10.53
CA GLY A 40 5.43 9.55 10.03
C GLY A 40 4.94 9.16 8.63
N GLN A 41 4.63 7.90 8.38
CA GLN A 41 3.99 7.48 7.12
C GLN A 41 2.56 7.07 7.39
N SER A 42 1.69 8.08 7.51
CA SER A 42 0.25 7.86 7.39
C SER A 42 -0.06 7.42 5.95
N GLY A 43 -0.88 6.37 5.82
CA GLY A 43 -1.26 5.86 4.51
C GLY A 43 -2.06 4.58 4.61
N VAL A 44 -2.48 4.10 3.45
CA VAL A 44 -3.20 2.83 3.30
C VAL A 44 -2.58 1.99 2.18
N GLN A 45 -2.55 0.68 2.38
CA GLN A 45 -2.39 -0.29 1.33
C GLN A 45 -3.78 -0.72 0.87
N VAL A 46 -4.10 -0.48 -0.40
CA VAL A 46 -5.41 -0.83 -0.97
C VAL A 46 -5.25 -1.86 -2.08
N TYR A 47 -6.17 -2.82 -2.15
CA TYR A 47 -6.24 -3.79 -3.25
C TYR A 47 -7.41 -3.41 -4.17
N LEU A 48 -7.13 -3.31 -5.46
CA LEU A 48 -8.10 -2.92 -6.48
C LEU A 48 -8.29 -4.03 -7.51
N GLU A 49 -9.48 -4.07 -8.11
CA GLU A 49 -9.80 -4.88 -9.27
C GLU A 49 -10.16 -3.97 -10.46
N ILE A 50 -9.73 -4.39 -11.65
CA ILE A 50 -10.11 -3.75 -12.91
C ILE A 50 -11.49 -4.26 -13.32
N ASP A 51 -12.42 -3.34 -13.58
CA ASP A 51 -13.77 -3.66 -14.04
C ASP A 51 -14.01 -3.01 -15.41
N ASN A 52 -13.83 -3.81 -16.45
CA ASN A 52 -13.91 -3.34 -17.83
C ASN A 52 -15.34 -3.38 -18.43
N ARG A 53 -16.39 -3.65 -17.64
CA ARG A 53 -17.75 -3.87 -18.15
C ARG A 53 -18.28 -2.75 -19.07
N LYS A 54 -17.89 -1.50 -18.80
CA LYS A 54 -18.23 -0.33 -19.64
C LYS A 54 -17.14 0.00 -20.65
N CYS A 55 -15.88 -0.19 -20.26
CA CYS A 55 -14.73 0.13 -21.10
C CYS A 55 -14.78 -0.65 -22.43
N THR A 56 -15.11 -1.94 -22.39
CA THR A 56 -15.17 -2.79 -23.60
C THR A 56 -16.33 -2.46 -24.53
N THR A 57 -17.34 -1.75 -24.05
CA THR A 57 -18.53 -1.39 -24.83
C THR A 57 -18.49 0.01 -25.42
N MET A 58 -17.54 0.85 -24.98
CA MET A 58 -17.37 2.19 -25.53
C MET A 58 -16.60 2.12 -26.85
N SER A 59 -17.01 2.93 -27.83
CA SER A 59 -16.26 3.07 -29.06
C SER A 59 -15.03 3.94 -28.81
N GLY A 60 -13.86 3.50 -29.29
CA GLY A 60 -12.61 4.26 -29.19
C GLY A 60 -11.93 4.23 -27.82
N SER A 61 -12.38 3.39 -26.88
CA SER A 61 -11.72 3.21 -25.58
C SER A 61 -10.55 2.23 -25.65
N GLU A 62 -9.51 2.52 -24.85
CA GLU A 62 -8.41 1.60 -24.57
C GLU A 62 -8.58 1.04 -23.15
N CYS A 63 -8.60 -0.29 -23.02
CA CYS A 63 -8.85 -0.98 -21.76
C CYS A 63 -7.62 -1.78 -21.33
N PHE A 64 -7.26 -1.72 -20.05
CA PHE A 64 -6.22 -2.56 -19.47
C PHE A 64 -6.80 -3.94 -19.13
N PHE A 65 -6.19 -5.01 -19.64
CA PHE A 65 -6.64 -6.39 -19.39
C PHE A 65 -5.90 -7.07 -18.22
N SER A 66 -4.88 -6.43 -17.68
CA SER A 66 -4.13 -6.86 -16.51
C SER A 66 -3.74 -5.68 -15.65
N ALA A 67 -3.59 -5.92 -14.35
CA ALA A 67 -3.01 -4.99 -13.39
C ALA A 67 -1.48 -5.01 -13.44
#